data_AF-A0A7I7MCH1-F1
#
_entry.id   AF-A0A7I7MCH1-F1
#
_cell.length_a   1.000
_cell.length_b   1.000
_cell.length_c   1.000
_cell.angle_alpha   90.00
_cell.angle_beta   90.00
_cell.angle_gamma   90.00
#
_symmetry.space_group_name_H-M   'P 1'
#
loop_
_entity.id
_entity.type
_entity.pdbx_description
1 polymer ?
#
loop_
_entity_poly.entity_id
_entity_poly.type
_entity_poly.pdbx_seq_one_letter_code
_entity_poly.pdbx_strand_id
1 'polypeptide(L)'
;MTPKITYSCAVCNKPVRPGTGHVGVTNGDLRQYREALAIWRLEVEANQRTAGRLGVVISCAALLTFPDRAPWRVHHSACNPHPDDAGYEFDVGRVSTHEELLVWTAHLMEKNWVRETDWAGFVRQHVSAKALRV
;
A
#
# COMPACT_ATOMS: atom_id res chain seq x y z
N MET A 1 -1.49 24.70 -14.45
CA MET A 1 -2.42 23.55 -14.40
C MET A 1 -1.69 22.39 -13.75
N THR A 2 -2.14 21.95 -12.58
CA THR A 2 -1.57 20.76 -11.92
C THR A 2 -2.01 19.51 -12.69
N PRO A 3 -1.09 18.61 -13.08
CA PRO A 3 -1.46 17.40 -13.79
C PRO A 3 -2.42 16.54 -12.94
N LYS A 4 -3.48 16.07 -13.58
CA LYS A 4 -4.49 15.20 -12.96
C LYS A 4 -4.04 13.74 -13.00
N ILE A 5 -4.29 13.03 -11.91
CA ILE A 5 -4.09 11.59 -11.80
C ILE A 5 -5.34 10.87 -12.31
N THR A 6 -5.16 9.85 -13.13
CA THR A 6 -6.26 8.97 -13.56
C THR A 6 -6.11 7.62 -12.86
N TYR A 7 -7.12 7.26 -12.08
CA TYR A 7 -7.16 5.98 -11.38
C TYR A 7 -7.98 4.96 -12.17
N SER A 8 -7.55 3.70 -12.12
CA SER A 8 -8.27 2.56 -12.70
C SER A 8 -8.71 1.61 -11.60
N CYS A 9 -9.94 1.10 -11.69
CA CYS A 9 -10.45 0.15 -10.71
C CYS A 9 -9.70 -1.18 -10.81
N ALA A 10 -9.24 -1.70 -9.67
CA ALA A 10 -8.48 -2.96 -9.58
C ALA A 10 -9.28 -4.21 -10.02
N VAL A 11 -10.61 -4.10 -10.13
CA VAL A 11 -11.49 -5.23 -10.51
C VAL A 11 -11.89 -5.16 -11.98
N CYS A 12 -12.41 -4.01 -12.43
CA CYS A 12 -12.93 -3.89 -13.80
C CYS A 12 -11.99 -3.16 -14.77
N ASN A 13 -10.85 -2.66 -14.29
CA ASN A 13 -9.85 -1.88 -15.04
C ASN A 13 -10.38 -0.61 -15.74
N LYS A 14 -11.61 -0.16 -15.40
CA LYS A 14 -12.18 1.08 -15.94
C LYS A 14 -11.78 2.28 -15.07
N PRO A 15 -11.71 3.50 -15.66
CA PRO A 15 -11.42 4.70 -14.90
C PRO A 15 -12.42 4.95 -13.77
N VAL A 16 -11.92 5.37 -12.60
CA VAL A 16 -12.74 5.75 -11.44
C VAL A 16 -12.83 7.28 -11.39
N ARG A 17 -14.05 7.81 -11.24
CA ARG A 17 -14.30 9.26 -11.17
C ARG A 17 -14.49 9.68 -9.70
N PRO A 18 -14.21 10.95 -9.35
CA PRO A 18 -14.58 11.49 -8.05
C PRO A 18 -16.06 11.21 -7.73
N GLY A 19 -16.34 10.78 -6.51
CA GLY A 19 -17.68 10.41 -6.04
C GLY A 19 -18.18 9.03 -6.49
N THR A 20 -17.46 8.29 -7.32
CA THR A 20 -17.89 6.96 -7.81
C THR A 20 -17.03 5.80 -7.32
N GLY A 21 -16.02 6.10 -6.50
CA GLY A 21 -15.14 5.09 -5.94
C GLY A 21 -14.11 5.67 -4.98
N HIS A 22 -13.33 4.78 -4.38
CA HIS A 22 -12.40 5.10 -3.31
C HIS A 22 -11.03 4.49 -3.56
N VAL A 23 -10.02 5.10 -2.94
CA VAL A 23 -8.72 4.51 -2.69
C VAL A 23 -8.76 3.96 -1.27
N GLY A 24 -8.35 2.71 -1.07
CA GLY A 24 -8.40 2.11 0.27
C GLY A 24 -7.53 0.89 0.46
N VAL A 25 -7.38 0.53 1.73
CA VAL A 25 -6.76 -0.71 2.22
C VAL A 25 -7.73 -1.35 3.21
N THR A 26 -7.92 -2.66 3.13
CA THR A 26 -8.90 -3.37 3.97
C THR A 26 -8.27 -3.81 5.31
N ASN A 27 -9.09 -4.09 6.34
CA ASN A 27 -8.54 -4.70 7.56
C ASN A 27 -8.11 -6.15 7.29
N GLY A 28 -8.77 -6.85 6.36
CA GLY A 28 -8.36 -8.17 5.89
C GLY A 28 -6.93 -8.19 5.38
N ASP A 29 -6.57 -7.27 4.49
CA ASP A 29 -5.22 -7.14 3.94
C ASP A 29 -4.17 -6.84 5.05
N LEU A 30 -4.49 -5.92 5.98
CA LEU A 30 -3.63 -5.61 7.12
C LEU A 30 -3.43 -6.80 8.06
N ARG A 31 -4.50 -7.56 8.32
CA ARG A 31 -4.47 -8.76 9.15
C ARG A 31 -3.60 -9.83 8.49
N GLN A 32 -3.82 -10.09 7.21
CA GLN A 32 -3.05 -11.05 6.42
C GLN A 32 -1.55 -10.71 6.44
N TYR A 33 -1.19 -9.43 6.24
CA TYR A 33 0.21 -8.99 6.33
C TYR A 33 0.80 -9.24 7.73
N ARG A 34 0.06 -8.90 8.79
CA ARG A 34 0.53 -9.09 10.18
C ARG A 34 0.73 -10.56 10.52
N GLU A 35 -0.18 -11.43 10.10
CA GLU A 35 -0.09 -12.88 10.29
C GLU A 35 1.11 -13.45 9.53
N ALA A 36 1.26 -13.11 8.25
CA ALA A 36 2.41 -13.53 7.45
C ALA A 36 3.74 -13.04 8.04
N LEU A 37 3.78 -11.79 8.52
CA LEU A 37 4.98 -11.23 9.17
C LEU A 37 5.31 -11.92 10.49
N ALA A 38 4.30 -12.31 11.27
CA ALA A 38 4.51 -13.09 12.49
C ALA A 38 5.11 -14.46 12.17
N ILE A 39 4.58 -15.16 11.17
CA ILE A 39 5.10 -16.46 10.72
C ILE A 39 6.55 -16.32 10.24
N TRP A 40 6.81 -15.39 9.33
CA TRP A 40 8.15 -15.14 8.80
C TRP A 40 9.16 -14.81 9.91
N ARG A 41 8.76 -14.01 10.90
CA ARG A 41 9.63 -13.67 12.04
C ARG A 41 10.00 -14.91 12.85
N LEU A 42 9.03 -15.78 13.15
CA LEU A 42 9.29 -17.02 13.90
C LEU A 42 10.25 -17.94 13.11
N GLU A 43 10.04 -18.09 11.81
CA GLU A 43 10.88 -18.94 10.95
C GLU A 43 12.32 -18.41 10.85
N VAL A 44 12.48 -17.10 10.67
CA VAL A 44 13.78 -16.43 10.54
C VAL A 44 14.51 -16.35 11.88
N GLU A 45 13.81 -16.06 12.98
CA GLU A 45 14.40 -16.06 14.32
C GLU A 45 14.91 -17.45 14.72
N ALA A 46 14.15 -18.51 14.40
CA ALA A 46 14.53 -19.87 14.76
C ALA A 46 15.75 -20.38 13.98
N ASN A 47 15.92 -19.98 12.71
CA ASN A 47 16.82 -20.71 11.81
C ASN A 47 17.82 -19.85 11.04
N GLN A 48 17.66 -18.53 11.00
CA GLN A 48 18.33 -17.70 9.99
C GLN A 48 18.79 -16.32 10.49
N ARG A 49 18.85 -16.13 11.82
CA ARG A 49 19.47 -14.96 12.44
C ARG A 49 20.90 -15.24 12.84
N THR A 50 21.83 -14.39 12.40
CA THR A 50 23.21 -14.39 12.88
C THR A 50 23.59 -13.02 13.40
N ALA A 51 24.37 -12.97 14.47
CA ALA A 51 24.89 -11.71 14.98
C ALA A 51 25.90 -11.10 13.98
N GLY A 52 25.60 -9.90 13.50
CA GLY A 52 26.52 -9.10 12.69
C GLY A 52 27.01 -7.87 13.45
N ARG A 53 28.06 -7.23 12.91
CA ARG A 53 28.68 -6.04 13.51
C ARG A 53 27.75 -4.83 13.63
N LEU A 54 26.73 -4.73 12.78
CA LEU A 54 25.78 -3.61 12.71
C LEU A 54 24.36 -4.00 13.14
N GLY A 55 24.18 -5.21 13.68
CA GLY A 55 22.87 -5.73 14.07
C GLY A 55 22.66 -7.16 13.59
N VAL A 56 21.39 -7.57 13.57
CA VAL A 56 21.00 -8.91 13.10
C VAL A 56 21.16 -9.00 11.59
N VAL A 57 21.82 -10.05 11.13
CA VAL A 57 21.90 -10.40 9.71
C VAL A 57 20.92 -11.53 9.44
N ILE A 58 20.17 -11.39 8.33
CA ILE A 58 19.31 -12.44 7.79
C ILE A 58 19.86 -12.91 6.45
N SER A 59 19.55 -14.15 6.06
CA SER A 59 19.97 -14.69 4.76
C SER A 59 19.25 -13.97 3.60
N CYS A 60 19.85 -13.96 2.41
CA CYS A 60 19.15 -13.48 1.21
C CYS A 60 17.89 -14.31 0.92
N ALA A 61 17.90 -15.62 1.21
CA ALA A 61 16.74 -16.48 1.06
C ALA A 61 15.58 -16.05 1.97
N ALA A 62 15.87 -15.69 3.24
CA ALA A 62 14.88 -15.11 4.17
C ALA A 62 14.31 -13.80 3.64
N LEU A 63 15.17 -12.94 3.07
CA LEU A 63 14.73 -11.66 2.54
C LEU A 63 13.76 -11.83 1.35
N LEU A 64 13.99 -12.82 0.49
CA LEU A 64 13.13 -13.11 -0.66
C LEU A 64 11.74 -13.64 -0.27
N THR A 65 11.59 -14.19 0.93
CA THR A 65 10.29 -14.65 1.46
C THR A 65 9.63 -13.63 2.38
N PHE A 66 10.17 -12.40 2.47
CA PHE A 66 9.56 -11.36 3.28
C PHE A 66 8.14 -11.03 2.77
N PRO A 67 7.12 -10.96 3.64
CA PRO A 67 5.75 -10.77 3.20
C PRO A 67 5.50 -9.45 2.48
N ASP A 68 4.68 -9.51 1.44
CA ASP A 68 4.15 -8.33 0.77
C ASP A 68 3.26 -7.53 1.72
N ARG A 69 3.41 -6.20 1.69
CA ARG A 69 2.65 -5.28 2.52
C ARG A 69 1.18 -5.23 2.10
N ALA A 70 0.31 -4.80 3.01
CA ALA A 70 -1.11 -4.64 2.71
C ALA A 70 -1.33 -3.67 1.54
N PRO A 71 -1.98 -4.09 0.44
CA PRO A 71 -2.06 -3.29 -0.77
C PRO A 71 -3.13 -2.21 -0.70
N TRP A 72 -2.78 -1.01 -1.19
CA TRP A 72 -3.74 0.03 -1.53
C TRP A 72 -4.32 -0.23 -2.91
N ARG A 73 -5.64 -0.22 -2.99
CA ARG A 73 -6.37 -0.46 -4.24
C ARG A 73 -7.37 0.66 -4.50
N VAL A 74 -7.71 0.84 -5.77
CA VAL A 74 -8.82 1.71 -6.18
C VAL A 74 -9.99 0.85 -6.61
N HIS A 75 -11.17 1.12 -6.07
CA HIS A 75 -12.40 0.44 -6.46
C HIS A 75 -13.49 1.45 -6.80
N HIS A 76 -14.29 1.16 -7.84
CA HIS A 76 -15.64 1.73 -7.88
C HIS A 76 -16.43 1.21 -6.68
N SER A 77 -17.35 2.00 -6.14
CA SER A 77 -18.17 1.55 -5.00
C SER A 77 -18.91 0.24 -5.29
N ALA A 78 -19.40 0.07 -6.53
CA ALA A 78 -20.07 -1.15 -6.98
C ALA A 78 -19.11 -2.33 -7.27
N CYS A 79 -17.80 -2.07 -7.39
CA CYS A 79 -16.78 -3.08 -7.64
C CYS A 79 -15.97 -3.43 -6.38
N ASN A 80 -16.31 -2.88 -5.21
CA ASN A 80 -15.64 -3.25 -3.97
C ASN A 80 -16.06 -4.69 -3.59
N PRO A 81 -15.14 -5.67 -3.59
CA PRO A 81 -15.46 -7.04 -3.22
C PRO A 81 -15.76 -7.20 -1.72
N HIS A 82 -15.35 -6.22 -0.90
CA HIS A 82 -15.48 -6.25 0.56
C HIS A 82 -16.06 -4.93 1.07
N PRO A 83 -17.33 -4.61 0.74
CA PRO A 83 -17.96 -3.36 1.16
C PRO A 83 -18.07 -3.22 2.69
N ASP A 84 -18.08 -4.35 3.40
CA ASP A 84 -18.20 -4.38 4.86
C ASP A 84 -16.84 -4.49 5.59
N ASP A 85 -15.73 -4.70 4.86
CA ASP A 85 -14.39 -4.72 5.45
C ASP A 85 -13.82 -3.29 5.52
N ALA A 86 -14.40 -2.51 6.43
CA ALA A 86 -14.12 -1.10 6.66
C ALA A 86 -12.72 -0.87 7.27
N GLY A 87 -11.67 -1.07 6.46
CA GLY A 87 -10.30 -0.70 6.79
C GLY A 87 -10.13 0.83 6.79
N TYR A 88 -9.34 1.34 5.85
CA TYR A 88 -9.20 2.77 5.64
C TYR A 88 -9.42 3.11 4.18
N GLU A 89 -10.38 3.98 3.90
CA GLU A 89 -10.72 4.40 2.55
C GLU A 89 -11.03 5.89 2.48
N PHE A 90 -10.85 6.46 1.29
CA PHE A 90 -11.24 7.82 0.97
C PHE A 90 -11.58 7.96 -0.51
N ASP A 91 -12.45 8.91 -0.84
CA ASP A 91 -12.85 9.20 -2.22
C ASP A 91 -11.64 9.53 -3.12
N VAL A 92 -11.63 9.01 -4.35
CA VAL A 92 -10.55 9.27 -5.32
C VAL A 92 -10.37 10.75 -5.65
N GLY A 93 -11.42 11.56 -5.49
CA GLY A 93 -11.39 13.00 -5.68
C GLY A 93 -10.53 13.73 -4.65
N ARG A 94 -10.22 13.12 -3.50
CA ARG A 94 -9.30 13.70 -2.50
C ARG A 94 -7.83 13.61 -2.91
N VAL A 95 -7.50 12.88 -3.98
CA VAL A 95 -6.15 12.68 -4.52
C VAL A 95 -6.13 12.82 -6.03
N SER A 96 -6.92 13.72 -6.59
CA SER A 96 -7.09 13.87 -8.03
C SER A 96 -5.89 14.53 -8.73
N THR A 97 -4.96 15.09 -7.97
CA THR A 97 -3.72 15.73 -8.43
C THR A 97 -2.52 15.27 -7.61
N HIS A 98 -1.29 15.48 -8.12
CA HIS A 98 -0.08 15.15 -7.36
C HIS A 98 0.05 15.96 -6.06
N GLU A 99 -0.41 17.20 -6.03
CA GLU A 99 -0.37 18.04 -4.82
C GLU A 99 -1.29 17.46 -3.74
N GLU A 100 -2.53 17.12 -4.11
CA GLU A 100 -3.47 16.44 -3.21
C GLU A 100 -2.94 15.09 -2.73
N LEU A 101 -2.30 14.30 -3.61
CA LEU A 101 -1.65 13.05 -3.25
C LEU A 101 -0.49 13.25 -2.24
N LEU A 102 0.27 14.34 -2.35
CA LEU A 102 1.33 14.68 -1.39
C LEU A 102 0.74 15.08 -0.03
N VAL A 103 -0.30 15.91 0.00
CA VAL A 103 -1.02 16.28 1.23
C VAL A 103 -1.56 15.03 1.93
N TRP A 104 -2.15 14.11 1.18
CA TRP A 104 -2.61 12.83 1.73
C TRP A 104 -1.50 11.88 2.12
N THR A 105 -0.35 11.90 1.44
CA THR A 105 0.83 11.18 1.90
C THR A 105 1.28 11.69 3.27
N ALA A 106 1.35 13.01 3.47
CA ALA A 106 1.71 13.57 4.76
C ALA A 106 0.71 13.18 5.87
N HIS A 107 -0.60 13.26 5.59
CA HIS A 107 -1.65 12.82 6.52
C HIS A 107 -1.55 11.32 6.88
N LEU A 108 -1.26 10.46 5.89
CA LEU A 108 -1.08 9.03 6.14
C LEU A 108 0.20 8.73 6.92
N MET A 109 1.27 9.52 6.76
CA MET A 109 2.50 9.39 7.55
C MET A 109 2.29 9.61 9.05
N GLU A 110 1.23 10.32 9.45
CA GLU A 110 0.83 10.45 10.85
C GLU A 110 0.22 9.15 11.42
N LYS A 111 -0.13 8.19 10.56
CA LYS A 111 -0.74 6.92 10.97
C LYS A 111 0.34 5.87 11.17
N ASN A 112 0.44 5.35 12.39
CA ASN A 112 1.43 4.33 12.76
C ASN A 112 1.37 3.06 11.88
N TRP A 113 0.20 2.71 11.35
CA TRP A 113 -0.02 1.53 10.52
C TRP A 113 0.31 1.72 9.04
N VAL A 114 0.51 2.96 8.54
CA VAL A 114 0.77 3.16 7.10
C VAL A 114 2.03 2.43 6.63
N ARG A 115 3.02 2.30 7.51
CA ARG A 115 4.27 1.57 7.26
C ARG A 115 4.05 0.07 7.04
N GLU A 116 2.87 -0.46 7.32
CA GLU A 116 2.47 -1.86 7.11
C GLU A 116 1.79 -2.06 5.75
N THR A 117 1.65 -0.98 4.99
CA THR A 117 0.99 -0.96 3.67
C THR A 117 2.00 -0.66 2.55
N ASP A 118 1.60 -0.91 1.32
CA ASP A 118 2.39 -0.59 0.13
C ASP A 118 2.21 0.86 -0.37
N TRP A 119 1.77 1.80 0.48
CA TRP A 119 1.45 3.19 0.09
C TRP A 119 2.53 3.84 -0.78
N ALA A 120 3.82 3.63 -0.46
CA ALA A 120 4.92 4.14 -1.27
C ALA A 120 4.92 3.58 -2.70
N GLY A 121 4.60 2.28 -2.86
CA GLY A 121 4.40 1.64 -4.15
C GLY A 121 3.18 2.21 -4.89
N PHE A 122 2.06 2.39 -4.19
CA PHE A 122 0.86 3.03 -4.73
C PHE A 122 1.16 4.44 -5.27
N VAL A 123 1.87 5.28 -4.51
CA VAL A 123 2.28 6.61 -4.96
C VAL A 123 3.17 6.53 -6.21
N ARG A 124 4.17 5.63 -6.21
CA ARG A 124 5.06 5.44 -7.38
C ARG A 124 4.29 5.07 -8.65
N GLN A 125 3.25 4.24 -8.54
CA GLN A 125 2.43 3.87 -9.71
C GLN A 125 1.65 5.04 -10.31
N HIS A 126 1.36 6.08 -9.51
CA HIS A 126 0.47 7.19 -9.88
C HIS A 126 1.19 8.53 -10.08
N VAL A 127 2.49 8.59 -9.84
CA VAL A 127 3.33 9.73 -10.24
C VAL A 127 3.91 9.48 -11.63
N SER A 128 4.10 10.55 -12.41
CA SER A 128 4.54 10.43 -13.81
C SER A 128 5.87 9.69 -13.96
N ALA A 129 6.01 8.89 -15.02
CA ALA A 129 7.26 8.18 -15.35
C ALA A 129 8.48 9.11 -15.51
N LYS A 130 8.26 10.40 -15.83
CA LYS A 130 9.34 11.42 -15.88
C LYS A 130 9.92 11.72 -14.49
N ALA A 131 9.11 11.61 -13.42
CA ALA A 131 9.53 11.81 -12.04
C ALA A 131 10.26 10.59 -11.43
N LEU A 132 10.17 9.42 -12.08
CA LEU A 132 10.79 8.17 -11.62
C LEU A 132 12.14 7.86 -12.27
N ARG A 133 12.57 8.68 -13.24
CA ARG A 133 13.91 8.59 -13.83
C ARG A 133 14.88 9.31 -12.90
N VAL A 134 15.50 8.53 -12.01
CA VAL A 134 16.69 8.93 -11.23
C VAL A 134 17.93 8.54 -12.02
#